data_AF-A0A6M7UZ20-F1
#
_entry.id   AF-A0A6M7UZ20-F1
#
_cell.length_a   1.000
_cell.length_b   1.000
_cell.length_c   1.000
_cell.angle_alpha   90.00
_cell.angle_beta   90.00
_cell.angle_gamma   90.00
#
_symmetry.space_group_name_H-M   'P 1'
#
loop_
_entity.id
_entity.type
_entity.pdbx_description
1 polymer ?
#
loop_
_entity_poly.entity_id
_entity_poly.type
_entity_poly.pdbx_seq_one_letter_code
_entity_poly.pdbx_strand_id
1 'polypeptide(L)'
;MRGEGMIDVYESAVDAAGRYAAAFERDDETAYFYLLDLARDEGSQIVEAFSAHTVTTMPADAPVFVQWNSGGEAVGLFIAGDLIAVFELRSHGKKGRWATDDDKSLFVRH
;
A
#
# COMPACT_ATOMS: atom_id res chain seq x y z
N MET A 1 13.16 26.91 -13.69
CA MET A 1 12.14 26.41 -12.75
C MET A 1 11.70 25.07 -13.31
N ARG A 2 12.19 23.96 -12.76
CA ARG A 2 11.70 22.63 -13.16
C ARG A 2 10.60 22.26 -12.17
N GLY A 3 9.45 21.89 -12.72
CA GLY A 3 8.22 21.63 -12.00
C GLY A 3 8.42 20.62 -10.88
N GLU A 4 7.66 20.84 -9.83
CA GLU A 4 7.54 20.03 -8.63
C GLU A 4 7.28 18.56 -8.99
N GLY A 5 7.81 17.63 -8.18
CA GLY A 5 7.69 16.20 -8.38
C GLY A 5 6.22 15.81 -8.59
N MET A 6 5.90 15.46 -9.83
CA MET A 6 4.56 15.01 -10.19
C MET A 6 4.50 13.53 -9.79
N ILE A 7 3.73 13.22 -8.74
CA ILE A 7 3.37 11.84 -8.43
C ILE A 7 2.79 11.24 -9.71
N ASP A 8 3.43 10.22 -10.23
CA ASP A 8 3.03 9.56 -11.48
C ASP A 8 1.87 8.60 -11.23
N VAL A 9 1.84 7.99 -10.04
CA VAL A 9 0.77 7.10 -9.60
C VAL A 9 0.44 7.31 -8.13
N TYR A 10 -0.85 7.48 -7.84
CA TYR A 10 -1.41 7.47 -6.49
C TYR A 10 -2.60 6.54 -6.45
N GLU A 11 -2.64 5.64 -5.46
CA GLU A 11 -3.78 4.77 -5.22
C GLU A 11 -4.02 4.61 -3.72
N SER A 12 -5.28 4.53 -3.30
CA SER A 12 -5.61 4.41 -1.87
C SER A 12 -6.87 3.60 -1.63
N ALA A 13 -6.94 2.96 -0.47
CA ALA A 13 -8.12 2.24 -0.04
C ALA A 13 -8.33 2.36 1.47
N VAL A 14 -9.58 2.54 1.86
CA VAL A 14 -10.01 2.53 3.27
C VAL A 14 -10.57 1.15 3.59
N ASP A 15 -10.29 0.64 4.80
CA ASP A 15 -10.84 -0.61 5.26
C ASP A 15 -12.37 -0.52 5.45
N ALA A 16 -13.06 -1.66 5.50
CA ALA A 16 -14.52 -1.69 5.61
C ALA A 16 -15.07 -1.02 6.88
N ALA A 17 -14.29 -0.96 7.97
CA ALA A 17 -14.67 -0.30 9.21
C ALA A 17 -14.36 1.21 9.21
N GLY A 18 -13.66 1.74 8.20
CA GLY A 18 -13.29 3.16 8.13
C GLY A 18 -12.23 3.57 9.16
N ARG A 19 -11.52 2.60 9.76
CA ARG A 19 -10.54 2.83 10.83
C ARG A 19 -9.15 3.04 10.27
N TYR A 20 -8.77 2.23 9.28
CA TYR A 20 -7.46 2.24 8.65
C TYR A 20 -7.60 2.57 7.17
N ALA A 21 -6.59 3.24 6.63
CA ALA A 21 -6.42 3.42 5.20
C ALA A 21 -5.03 2.99 4.79
N ALA A 22 -4.87 2.61 3.54
CA ALA A 22 -3.57 2.40 2.93
C ALA A 22 -3.48 3.26 1.68
N ALA A 23 -2.30 3.81 1.44
CA ALA A 23 -2.03 4.65 0.29
C ALA A 23 -0.69 4.24 -0.33
N PHE A 24 -0.64 4.21 -1.65
CA PHE A 24 0.58 4.01 -2.40
C PHE A 24 0.83 5.23 -3.25
N GLU A 25 2.08 5.70 -3.24
CA GLU A 25 2.55 6.74 -4.14
C GLU A 25 3.84 6.28 -4.83
N ARG A 26 3.96 6.65 -6.11
CA ARG A 26 5.17 6.45 -6.89
C ARG A 26 5.42 7.65 -7.79
N ASP A 27 6.68 8.00 -7.88
CA ASP A 27 7.27 8.94 -8.83
C ASP A 27 8.49 8.29 -9.51
N ASP A 28 9.21 9.03 -10.35
CA ASP A 28 10.40 8.54 -11.06
C ASP A 28 11.55 8.12 -10.12
N GLU A 29 11.58 8.63 -8.89
CA GLU A 29 12.68 8.42 -7.94
C GLU A 29 12.30 7.51 -6.77
N THR A 30 11.04 7.58 -6.32
CA THR A 30 10.58 6.89 -5.12
C THR A 30 9.26 6.14 -5.30
N ALA A 31 9.07 5.13 -4.46
CA ALA A 31 7.83 4.37 -4.36
C ALA A 31 7.61 4.01 -2.89
N TYR A 32 6.49 4.47 -2.33
CA TYR A 32 6.15 4.26 -0.93
C TYR A 32 4.74 3.73 -0.77
N PHE A 33 4.61 2.79 0.16
CA PHE A 33 3.33 2.24 0.58
C PHE A 33 3.13 2.56 2.06
N TYR A 34 2.04 3.24 2.38
CA TYR A 34 1.74 3.76 3.71
C TYR A 34 0.53 3.07 4.31
N LEU A 35 0.58 2.88 5.63
CA LEU A 35 -0.56 2.51 6.45
C LEU A 35 -0.95 3.69 7.33
N LEU A 36 -2.23 4.05 7.33
CA LEU A 36 -2.80 5.18 8.05
C LEU A 36 -3.85 4.70 9.06
N ASP A 37 -3.87 5.30 10.26
CA ASP A 37 -4.92 5.17 11.28
C ASP A 37 -5.77 6.44 11.27
N LEU A 38 -6.95 6.36 10.68
CA LEU A 38 -7.83 7.52 10.44
C LEU A 38 -8.45 8.08 11.72
N ALA A 39 -8.34 7.36 12.83
CA ALA A 39 -8.79 7.85 14.13
C ALA A 39 -7.76 8.71 14.85
N ARG A 40 -6.54 8.85 14.32
CA ARG A 40 -5.55 9.81 14.82
C ARG A 40 -5.82 11.19 14.25
N ASP A 41 -5.33 12.20 14.94
CA ASP A 41 -5.36 13.59 14.47
C ASP A 41 -4.69 13.73 13.09
N GLU A 42 -5.23 14.67 12.32
CA GLU A 42 -4.69 15.04 11.01
C GLU A 42 -3.19 15.38 11.11
N GLY A 43 -2.40 14.85 10.18
CA GLY A 43 -0.94 14.98 10.19
C GLY A 43 -0.19 13.93 11.05
N SER A 44 -0.89 13.12 11.85
CA SER A 44 -0.31 12.00 12.63
C SER A 44 -0.88 10.63 12.24
N GLN A 45 -1.59 10.57 11.12
CA GLN A 45 -2.31 9.38 10.69
C GLN A 45 -1.38 8.27 10.19
N ILE A 46 -0.21 8.60 9.62
CA ILE A 46 0.74 7.58 9.15
C ILE A 46 1.25 6.76 10.34
N VAL A 47 0.92 5.47 10.32
CA VAL A 47 1.34 4.50 11.33
C VAL A 47 2.63 3.82 10.93
N GLU A 48 2.76 3.51 9.64
CA GLU A 48 3.92 2.82 9.09
C GLU A 48 4.11 3.21 7.63
N ALA A 49 5.36 3.22 7.19
CA ALA A 49 5.75 3.43 5.79
C ALA A 49 6.67 2.31 5.33
N PHE A 50 6.40 1.78 4.15
CA PHE A 50 7.22 0.76 3.50
C PHE A 50 7.76 1.30 2.18
N SER A 51 9.09 1.32 2.04
CA SER A 51 9.72 1.69 0.78
C SER A 51 9.64 0.52 -0.19
N ALA A 52 8.85 0.70 -1.24
CA ALA A 52 8.69 -0.26 -2.33
C ALA A 52 9.61 0.10 -3.52
N HIS A 53 10.84 0.58 -3.25
CA HIS A 53 11.74 1.17 -4.24
C HIS A 53 11.90 0.34 -5.53
N THR A 54 11.91 -0.99 -5.47
CA THR A 54 12.05 -1.86 -6.66
C THR A 54 10.94 -1.65 -7.69
N VAL A 55 9.79 -1.11 -7.29
CA VAL A 55 8.66 -0.76 -8.16
C VAL A 55 8.94 0.43 -9.06
N THR A 56 9.91 1.31 -8.75
CA THR A 56 10.26 2.46 -9.62
C THR A 56 10.80 2.02 -10.99
N THR A 57 11.21 0.76 -11.12
CA THR A 57 11.66 0.17 -12.40
C THR A 57 10.51 -0.42 -13.23
N MET A 58 9.31 -0.54 -12.65
CA MET A 58 8.12 -1.02 -13.36
C MET A 58 7.55 0.08 -14.26
N PRO A 59 6.89 -0.28 -15.37
CA PRO A 59 6.34 0.71 -16.29
C PRO A 59 5.33 1.65 -15.60
N ALA A 60 5.31 2.90 -16.07
CA ALA A 60 4.43 3.96 -15.56
C ALA A 60 2.95 3.53 -15.62
N ASP A 61 2.55 2.97 -16.77
CA ASP A 61 1.18 2.55 -17.11
C ASP A 61 0.73 1.23 -16.45
N ALA A 62 1.57 0.58 -15.63
CA ALA A 62 1.17 -0.64 -14.95
C ALA A 62 -0.03 -0.35 -14.03
N PRO A 63 -1.14 -1.12 -14.12
CA PRO A 63 -2.29 -0.88 -13.27
C PRO A 63 -1.92 -1.18 -11.82
N VAL A 64 -2.16 -0.20 -10.95
CA VAL A 64 -1.90 -0.29 -9.51
C VAL A 64 -3.22 -0.37 -8.77
N PHE A 65 -3.30 -1.27 -7.79
CA PHE A 65 -4.45 -1.38 -6.90
C PHE A 65 -3.99 -1.53 -5.46
N VAL A 66 -4.65 -0.81 -4.55
CA VAL A 66 -4.54 -1.06 -3.11
C VAL A 66 -5.84 -1.73 -2.67
N GLN A 67 -5.74 -2.91 -2.05
CA GLN A 67 -6.91 -3.69 -1.67
C GLN A 67 -6.77 -4.31 -0.29
N TRP A 68 -7.81 -4.12 0.52
CA TRP A 68 -7.96 -4.79 1.81
C TRP A 68 -8.45 -6.22 1.61
N ASN A 69 -7.98 -7.14 2.45
CA ASN A 69 -8.59 -8.45 2.52
C ASN A 69 -9.99 -8.38 3.15
N SER A 70 -10.78 -9.44 2.94
CA SER A 70 -12.16 -9.50 3.44
C SER A 70 -12.29 -9.32 4.96
N GLY A 71 -11.25 -9.65 5.73
CA GLY A 71 -11.25 -9.50 7.18
C GLY A 71 -10.84 -8.11 7.68
N GLY A 72 -10.29 -7.24 6.83
CA GLY A 72 -9.69 -5.96 7.26
C GLY A 72 -8.39 -6.12 8.05
N GLU A 73 -7.75 -7.28 7.97
CA GLU A 73 -6.62 -7.67 8.82
C GLU A 73 -5.28 -7.60 8.07
N ALA A 74 -5.36 -7.46 6.75
CA ALA A 74 -4.24 -7.20 5.87
C ALA A 74 -4.68 -6.32 4.69
N VAL A 75 -3.73 -5.56 4.15
CA VAL A 75 -3.92 -4.76 2.93
C VAL A 75 -2.73 -4.94 2.01
N GLY A 76 -3.03 -5.18 0.73
CA GLY A 76 -2.07 -5.51 -0.31
C GLY A 76 -1.93 -4.39 -1.32
N LEU A 77 -0.69 -4.18 -1.78
CA LEU A 77 -0.36 -3.42 -2.97
C LEU A 77 -0.21 -4.39 -4.15
N PHE A 78 -1.02 -4.20 -5.17
CA PHE A 78 -1.03 -4.99 -6.40
C PHE A 78 -0.56 -4.13 -7.56
N ILE A 79 0.32 -4.66 -8.39
CA ILE A 79 0.80 -3.98 -9.60
C ILE A 79 0.79 -4.97 -10.74
N ALA A 80 0.15 -4.61 -11.85
CA ALA A 80 -0.07 -5.52 -12.98
C ALA A 80 -0.78 -6.84 -12.60
N GLY A 81 -1.52 -6.85 -11.48
CA GLY A 81 -2.22 -8.03 -10.96
C GLY A 81 -1.41 -8.89 -9.98
N ASP A 82 -0.11 -8.65 -9.83
CA ASP A 82 0.73 -9.33 -8.86
C ASP A 82 0.72 -8.62 -7.50
N LEU A 83 0.62 -9.39 -6.41
CA LEU A 83 0.76 -8.86 -5.06
C LEU A 83 2.23 -8.57 -4.78
N ILE A 84 2.56 -7.29 -4.58
CA ILE A 84 3.93 -6.81 -4.44
C ILE A 84 4.32 -6.62 -2.97
N ALA A 85 3.46 -5.97 -2.20
CA ALA A 85 3.71 -5.66 -0.79
C ALA A 85 2.44 -5.82 0.03
N VAL A 86 2.61 -6.08 1.32
CA VAL A 86 1.50 -6.29 2.26
C VAL A 86 1.79 -5.59 3.58
N PHE A 87 0.75 -5.00 4.17
CA PHE A 87 0.70 -4.67 5.59
C PHE A 87 -0.21 -5.68 6.29
N GLU A 88 0.31 -6.34 7.32
CA GLU A 88 -0.48 -7.18 8.20
C GLU A 88 -0.72 -6.46 9.54
N LEU A 89 -1.98 -6.38 9.95
CA LEU A 89 -2.36 -5.72 11.21
C LEU A 89 -2.32 -6.70 12.40
N ARG A 90 -2.30 -8.02 12.13
CA ARG A 90 -2.38 -9.08 13.16
C ARG A 90 -1.06 -9.37 13.86
N SER A 91 0.06 -9.20 13.15
CA SER A 91 1.38 -9.47 13.72
C SER A 91 1.70 -8.45 14.81
N HIS A 92 2.62 -8.79 15.73
CA HIS A 92 3.09 -7.97 16.86
C HIS A 92 3.81 -6.65 16.45
N GLY A 93 3.46 -6.09 15.31
CA GLY A 93 3.84 -4.81 14.72
C GLY A 93 3.10 -4.67 13.38
N LYS A 94 2.49 -3.51 13.14
CA LYS A 94 1.84 -3.18 11.86
C LYS A 94 2.91 -2.88 10.82
N LYS A 95 3.63 -3.91 10.39
CA LYS A 95 4.85 -3.75 9.59
C LYS A 95 4.58 -4.09 8.13
N GLY A 96 4.99 -3.18 7.25
CA GLY A 96 4.96 -3.41 5.81
C GLY A 96 6.11 -4.32 5.40
N ARG A 97 5.85 -5.23 4.48
CA ARG A 97 6.86 -6.12 3.91
C ARG A 97 6.56 -6.45 2.45
N TRP A 98 7.60 -6.90 1.74
CA TRP A 98 7.42 -7.56 0.46
C TRP A 98 6.51 -8.78 0.62
N ALA A 99 5.58 -8.94 -0.30
CA ALA A 99 4.68 -10.06 -0.31
C ALA A 99 5.43 -11.34 -0.68
N THR A 100 4.99 -12.44 -0.09
CA THR A 100 5.41 -13.80 -0.39
C THR A 100 4.27 -14.56 -1.05
N ASP A 101 4.53 -15.78 -1.53
CA ASP A 101 3.48 -16.58 -2.15
C ASP A 101 2.34 -16.92 -1.17
N ASP A 102 2.67 -17.13 0.11
CA ASP A 102 1.71 -17.40 1.18
C ASP A 102 0.70 -16.25 1.35
N ASP A 103 1.17 -15.01 1.23
CA ASP A 103 0.34 -13.81 1.39
C ASP A 103 -0.78 -13.71 0.35
N LYS A 104 -0.59 -14.30 -0.82
CA LYS A 104 -1.62 -14.29 -1.88
C LYS A 104 -2.90 -14.96 -1.39
N SER A 105 -2.79 -15.99 -0.55
CA SER A 105 -3.94 -16.70 0.02
C SER A 105 -4.84 -15.80 0.86
N LEU A 106 -4.30 -14.70 1.42
CA LEU A 106 -5.07 -13.72 2.20
C LEU A 106 -6.06 -12.93 1.34
N PHE A 107 -5.85 -12.87 0.03
CA PHE A 107 -6.64 -12.06 -0.91
C PHE A 107 -7.44 -12.92 -1.91
N VAL A 108 -7.30 -14.25 -1.85
CA VAL A 108 -8.15 -15.14 -2.66
C VAL A 108 -9.57 -15.11 -2.09
N ARG A 109 -10.52 -14.72 -2.94
CA ARG A 109 -11.94 -14.74 -2.62
C ARG A 109 -12.41 -16.20 -2.56
N HIS A 110 -12.65 -16.70 -1.35
CA HIS A 110 -13.13 -18.06 -1.10
C HIS A 110 -14.63 -18.21 -1.41
#